data_AF-A0A2D6R2I3-F1
#
_entry.id   AF-A0A2D6R2I3-F1
#
_cell.length_a   1.000
_cell.length_b   1.000
_cell.length_c   1.000
_cell.angle_alpha   90.00
_cell.angle_beta   90.00
_cell.angle_gamma   90.00
#
_symmetry.space_group_name_H-M   'P 1'
#
loop_
_entity.id
_entity.type
_entity.pdbx_description
1 polymer ?
#
loop_
_entity_poly.entity_id
_entity_poly.type
_entity_poly.pdbx_seq_one_letter_code
_entity_poly.pdbx_strand_id
1 'polypeptide(L)'
;MITDKQSLSSGEPWASLAARKILVLGLFLSLVSIASGAAGQDALEDEVRLDLEENGGLFLPDGFEAQALINQLEGRVRHIAVDDEGDVYVKLRDVHEEQGNAVLRDTDGDGRIDEVGYFGNYPIFGRYGTAMRIHEGYLYFSSQKTVYRQPLRPGELVPAGEMEAIVIDPNEPPAREHVGKPIAFDDEGHIFVPFGAPSNACQDPKRTPGQPGVDPCPQLEPYGGVWRFDADTPNQSQEDGVRLATGIRSLVGMDWNPVDRTLYTVMHGRDDLVRMFSNHFNAWESALLPAEEFLRVTEGTDFGWPYCYYDQLQGKKLLAPEYGGDGQIVGRCSNYDLPIRGFPGHWAPNDIVFYRGEQFPARYRDGAFIAFHGSTNRRPYPQSGYIIGFVPFEDGEPSGPTEVFADGFARVDPIVAAGDAVFRPMSIAIGPDGSMYVGETEHGAIWRIRFTGDAATFGEAELAAMKARETLSHIRTPDPVADNLSPTVLTGGALTYESYCATCHQADGEGDGARFPPIARTEWVSGDKSRLIDLTLNGMEGDIDVNGESYSNVMPQHSFLTDEEVAELLTYIRAGFGNNASGVSEEDVRRRRNGAR
;
A
#
# COMPACT_ATOMS: atom_id res chain seq x y z
N MET A 1 -63.92 -21.06 26.12
CA MET A 1 -64.66 -22.05 26.94
C MET A 1 -63.79 -22.39 28.13
N ILE A 2 -64.29 -22.10 29.33
CA ILE A 2 -63.59 -22.09 30.62
C ILE A 2 -64.08 -23.30 31.43
N THR A 3 -63.20 -23.91 32.23
CA THR A 3 -63.40 -24.66 33.50
C THR A 3 -62.07 -25.39 33.79
N ASP A 4 -61.54 -25.60 35.00
CA ASP A 4 -61.91 -25.33 36.41
C ASP A 4 -60.59 -25.50 37.23
N LYS A 5 -60.23 -24.56 38.12
CA LYS A 5 -60.31 -24.57 39.61
C LYS A 5 -59.39 -25.50 40.43
N GLN A 6 -58.75 -24.86 41.41
CA GLN A 6 -57.84 -25.33 42.48
C GLN A 6 -58.49 -26.24 43.55
N SER A 7 -57.64 -26.93 44.36
CA SER A 7 -57.62 -27.07 45.85
C SER A 7 -57.03 -28.45 46.24
N LEU A 8 -56.34 -28.77 47.36
CA LEU A 8 -55.98 -28.15 48.64
C LEU A 8 -55.06 -29.12 49.44
N SER A 9 -54.11 -28.57 50.21
CA SER A 9 -53.72 -28.97 51.60
C SER A 9 -53.03 -30.34 51.87
N SER A 10 -52.24 -30.60 52.93
CA SER A 10 -51.79 -29.90 54.16
C SER A 10 -50.83 -30.83 54.93
N GLY A 11 -49.93 -30.30 55.78
CA GLY A 11 -49.53 -30.98 57.03
C GLY A 11 -48.03 -31.09 57.35
N GLU A 12 -47.53 -30.16 58.17
CA GLU A 12 -46.47 -30.38 59.20
C GLU A 12 -47.02 -31.27 60.36
N PRO A 13 -46.37 -31.59 61.53
CA PRO A 13 -45.25 -30.90 62.25
C PRO A 13 -44.29 -31.72 63.19
N TRP A 14 -43.38 -30.98 63.88
CA TRP A 14 -42.80 -31.14 65.26
C TRP A 14 -41.27 -31.41 65.48
N ALA A 15 -40.57 -30.34 65.86
CA ALA A 15 -39.65 -30.10 67.01
C ALA A 15 -38.74 -31.20 67.65
N SER A 16 -37.43 -30.93 67.80
CA SER A 16 -36.79 -30.37 69.03
C SER A 16 -35.25 -30.59 69.10
N LEU A 17 -34.59 -29.79 69.96
CA LEU A 17 -33.15 -29.50 70.11
C LEU A 17 -32.28 -30.60 70.76
N ALA A 18 -30.95 -30.58 70.49
CA ALA A 18 -29.89 -30.64 71.52
C ALA A 18 -28.46 -30.41 70.93
N ALA A 19 -27.53 -29.92 71.76
CA ALA A 19 -26.25 -29.32 71.39
C ALA A 19 -24.98 -30.12 71.79
N ARG A 20 -23.89 -29.88 71.03
CA ARG A 20 -22.43 -29.91 71.33
C ARG A 20 -21.76 -31.18 71.92
N LYS A 21 -20.81 -31.79 71.16
CA LYS A 21 -19.33 -31.67 71.30
C LYS A 21 -18.55 -32.59 70.34
N ILE A 22 -17.42 -32.06 69.88
CA ILE A 22 -16.31 -32.49 69.01
C ILE A 22 -15.74 -33.92 69.27
N LEU A 23 -15.47 -34.74 68.23
CA LEU A 23 -14.11 -35.22 67.81
C LEU A 23 -14.12 -36.11 66.53
N VAL A 24 -13.33 -35.67 65.56
CA VAL A 24 -12.66 -36.27 64.38
C VAL A 24 -12.80 -37.79 64.08
N LEU A 25 -13.18 -38.17 62.85
CA LEU A 25 -12.36 -38.80 61.76
C LEU A 25 -13.27 -39.51 60.71
N GLY A 26 -13.04 -39.26 59.41
CA GLY A 26 -13.28 -40.26 58.36
C GLY A 26 -14.31 -39.94 57.25
N LEU A 27 -13.79 -39.45 56.11
CA LEU A 27 -14.23 -39.62 54.71
C LEU A 27 -15.72 -39.47 54.33
N PHE A 28 -16.04 -38.48 53.48
CA PHE A 28 -16.19 -38.67 52.01
C PHE A 28 -16.41 -37.32 51.30
N LEU A 29 -15.81 -37.22 50.11
CA LEU A 29 -15.70 -36.09 49.15
C LEU A 29 -16.71 -34.93 49.28
N SER A 30 -16.18 -33.73 49.52
CA SER A 30 -16.82 -32.46 49.17
C SER A 30 -16.04 -31.81 48.02
N LEU A 31 -16.75 -31.53 46.93
CA LEU A 31 -16.29 -30.74 45.80
C LEU A 31 -15.71 -29.40 46.27
N VAL A 32 -14.50 -29.11 45.79
CA VAL A 32 -13.83 -27.82 45.92
C VAL A 32 -14.57 -26.82 45.03
N SER A 33 -15.21 -25.84 45.65
CA SER A 33 -15.61 -24.59 45.00
C SER A 33 -15.10 -23.44 45.87
N ILE A 34 -13.84 -23.06 45.68
CA ILE A 34 -13.29 -21.82 46.25
C ILE A 34 -12.45 -21.12 45.17
N ALA A 35 -13.01 -19.97 44.75
CA ALA A 35 -12.38 -18.75 44.26
C ALA A 35 -11.06 -18.84 43.46
N SER A 36 -11.18 -18.60 42.15
CA SER A 36 -10.15 -17.91 41.36
C SER A 36 -10.80 -16.67 40.74
N GLY A 37 -10.14 -15.53 40.93
CA GLY A 37 -10.70 -14.20 40.69
C GLY A 37 -11.17 -13.94 39.27
N ALA A 38 -12.11 -13.00 39.18
CA ALA A 38 -12.36 -12.22 37.98
C ALA A 38 -11.08 -11.47 37.60
N ALA A 39 -10.26 -12.12 36.79
CA ALA A 39 -9.15 -11.53 36.04
C ALA A 39 -9.02 -12.38 34.78
N GLY A 40 -9.40 -11.80 33.64
CA GLY A 40 -9.29 -12.46 32.35
C GLY A 40 -10.64 -12.67 31.66
N GLN A 41 -11.31 -11.57 31.32
CA GLN A 41 -12.15 -11.51 30.11
C GLN A 41 -12.53 -10.08 29.68
N ASP A 42 -11.79 -9.07 30.14
CA ASP A 42 -11.80 -7.73 29.56
C ASP A 42 -10.33 -7.35 29.29
N ALA A 43 -9.69 -8.09 28.37
CA ALA A 43 -8.66 -7.45 27.57
C ALA A 43 -9.45 -6.66 26.54
N LEU A 44 -9.71 -5.40 26.88
CA LEU A 44 -10.12 -4.39 25.91
C LEU A 44 -9.18 -4.57 24.72
N GLU A 45 -9.72 -5.00 23.57
CA GLU A 45 -9.14 -4.58 22.29
C GLU A 45 -9.07 -3.06 22.42
N ASP A 46 -7.85 -2.52 22.55
CA ASP A 46 -7.63 -1.09 22.39
C ASP A 46 -8.04 -0.77 20.95
N GLU A 47 -9.33 -0.54 20.76
CA GLU A 47 -9.89 0.03 19.55
C GLU A 47 -9.09 1.31 19.33
N VAL A 48 -8.25 1.34 18.29
CA VAL A 48 -7.42 2.50 17.98
C VAL A 48 -8.37 3.67 17.87
N ARG A 49 -8.35 4.54 18.89
CA ARG A 49 -9.19 5.72 18.93
C ARG A 49 -8.57 6.77 18.04
N LEU A 50 -8.81 6.61 16.74
CA LEU A 50 -8.38 7.53 15.71
C LEU A 50 -8.86 8.95 16.04
N ASP A 51 -10.01 9.10 16.71
CA ASP A 51 -10.66 10.36 17.06
C ASP A 51 -10.00 11.17 18.19
N LEU A 52 -9.11 10.59 19.00
CA LEU A 52 -8.61 11.23 20.23
C LEU A 52 -7.19 11.82 20.18
N GLU A 53 -6.41 11.56 19.13
CA GLU A 53 -5.04 12.07 19.04
C GLU A 53 -4.95 13.31 18.15
N GLU A 54 -4.75 14.49 18.74
CA GLU A 54 -4.62 15.75 18.00
C GLU A 54 -3.47 15.71 16.97
N ASN A 55 -2.32 15.15 17.34
CA ASN A 55 -1.17 14.99 16.44
C ASN A 55 -1.24 13.70 15.59
N GLY A 56 -2.30 12.91 15.74
CA GLY A 56 -2.45 11.57 15.12
C GLY A 56 -1.21 10.69 15.25
N GLY A 57 -0.50 10.82 16.38
CA GLY A 57 0.68 10.04 16.78
C GLY A 57 1.87 10.09 15.84
N LEU A 58 1.99 11.14 15.04
CA LEU A 58 3.15 11.36 14.20
C LEU A 58 4.35 11.83 15.02
N PHE A 59 5.51 11.29 14.69
CA PHE A 59 6.81 11.78 15.14
C PHE A 59 7.39 12.69 14.05
N LEU A 60 7.83 13.88 14.46
CA LEU A 60 8.35 14.93 13.60
C LEU A 60 9.62 15.53 14.23
N PRO A 61 10.45 16.28 13.47
CA PRO A 61 11.54 17.06 14.05
C PRO A 61 11.01 18.08 15.05
N ASP A 62 11.81 18.42 16.06
CA ASP A 62 11.40 19.38 17.08
C ASP A 62 11.06 20.74 16.46
N GLY A 63 9.99 21.37 16.94
CA GLY A 63 9.45 22.61 16.38
C GLY A 63 8.43 22.41 15.25
N PHE A 64 8.16 21.17 14.84
CA PHE A 64 7.00 20.83 14.02
C PHE A 64 5.84 20.30 14.87
N GLU A 65 4.63 20.58 14.43
CA GLU A 65 3.38 20.11 15.02
C GLU A 65 2.49 19.54 13.90
N ALA A 66 1.89 18.36 14.11
CA ALA A 66 0.79 17.90 13.26
C ALA A 66 -0.55 18.12 13.95
N GLN A 67 -1.57 18.36 13.14
CA GLN A 67 -2.97 18.39 13.52
C GLN A 67 -3.74 17.45 12.59
N ALA A 68 -4.44 16.46 13.15
CA ALA A 68 -5.38 15.64 12.39
C ALA A 68 -6.62 16.47 12.03
N LEU A 69 -6.81 16.74 10.74
CA LEU A 69 -7.95 17.49 10.23
C LEU A 69 -9.20 16.59 10.19
N ILE A 70 -8.99 15.34 9.80
CA ILE A 70 -10.00 14.29 9.77
C ILE A 70 -9.29 12.96 10.00
N ASN A 71 -9.94 12.05 10.72
CA ASN A 71 -9.37 10.75 11.08
C ASN A 71 -9.92 9.60 10.25
N GLN A 72 -11.07 9.82 9.62
CA GLN A 72 -11.70 8.83 8.76
C GLN A 72 -12.52 9.55 7.69
N LEU A 73 -12.24 9.24 6.43
CA LEU A 73 -12.98 9.75 5.28
C LEU A 73 -13.61 8.57 4.54
N GLU A 74 -14.92 8.61 4.30
CA GLU A 74 -15.56 7.60 3.46
C GLU A 74 -15.00 7.66 2.03
N GLY A 75 -14.69 6.48 1.49
CA GLY A 75 -13.96 6.35 0.22
C GLY A 75 -12.44 6.38 0.37
N ARG A 76 -11.89 6.78 1.52
CA ARG A 76 -10.44 6.80 1.85
C ARG A 76 -9.58 7.63 0.90
N VAL A 77 -8.36 7.97 1.32
CA VAL A 77 -7.53 8.97 0.62
C VAL A 77 -6.51 8.31 -0.32
N ARG A 78 -6.41 8.82 -1.56
CA ARG A 78 -5.25 8.65 -2.45
C ARG A 78 -4.46 9.95 -2.48
N HIS A 79 -4.51 10.69 -3.57
CA HIS A 79 -3.82 11.98 -3.71
C HIS A 79 -4.68 13.12 -3.23
N ILE A 80 -4.04 14.15 -2.70
CA ILE A 80 -4.72 15.37 -2.26
C ILE A 80 -4.12 16.60 -2.95
N ALA A 81 -4.90 17.66 -3.05
CA ALA A 81 -4.45 19.02 -3.36
C ALA A 81 -5.15 20.00 -2.43
N VAL A 82 -4.51 21.14 -2.17
CA VAL A 82 -5.05 22.18 -1.30
C VAL A 82 -5.11 23.48 -2.09
N ASP A 83 -6.24 24.17 -2.06
CA ASP A 83 -6.41 25.44 -2.76
C ASP A 83 -6.04 26.65 -1.90
N ASP A 84 -6.22 27.85 -2.45
CA ASP A 84 -5.92 29.11 -1.77
C ASP A 84 -6.87 29.42 -0.60
N GLU A 85 -8.05 28.80 -0.54
CA GLU A 85 -9.01 28.92 0.56
C GLU A 85 -8.68 27.94 1.70
N GLY A 86 -7.81 26.95 1.44
CA GLY A 86 -7.43 25.91 2.38
C GLY A 86 -8.30 24.65 2.29
N ASP A 87 -9.16 24.55 1.28
CA ASP A 87 -9.97 23.37 1.01
C ASP A 87 -9.08 22.23 0.54
N VAL A 88 -9.35 21.04 1.05
CA VAL A 88 -8.59 19.83 0.71
C VAL A 88 -9.38 19.00 -0.28
N TYR A 89 -8.95 19.02 -1.54
CA TYR A 89 -9.47 18.14 -2.59
C TYR A 89 -8.79 16.77 -2.48
N VAL A 90 -9.59 15.71 -2.55
CA VAL A 90 -9.17 14.34 -2.32
C VAL A 90 -9.56 13.49 -3.52
N LYS A 91 -8.58 12.83 -4.11
CA LYS A 91 -8.81 11.68 -4.97
C LYS A 91 -9.14 10.49 -4.07
N LEU A 92 -10.33 9.91 -4.23
CA LEU A 92 -10.71 8.78 -3.40
C LEU A 92 -10.01 7.51 -3.86
N ARG A 93 -9.77 6.65 -2.87
CA ARG A 93 -9.47 5.25 -3.11
C ARG A 93 -10.76 4.61 -3.61
N ASP A 94 -11.68 4.26 -2.73
CA ASP A 94 -12.96 3.67 -3.08
C ASP A 94 -14.00 4.73 -3.44
N VAL A 95 -14.85 4.40 -4.41
CA VAL A 95 -15.89 5.31 -4.91
C VAL A 95 -16.96 5.50 -3.84
N HIS A 96 -17.37 6.74 -3.59
CA HIS A 96 -18.49 7.07 -2.73
C HIS A 96 -19.70 7.46 -3.59
N GLU A 97 -20.75 6.63 -3.63
CA GLU A 97 -21.98 6.91 -4.40
C GLU A 97 -21.72 7.38 -5.85
N GLU A 98 -20.92 6.60 -6.59
CA GLU A 98 -20.45 6.90 -7.97
C GLU A 98 -19.46 8.07 -8.10
N GLN A 99 -19.13 8.77 -7.02
CA GLN A 99 -18.16 9.87 -7.00
C GLN A 99 -16.75 9.36 -6.72
N GLY A 100 -15.81 9.71 -7.59
CA GLY A 100 -14.40 9.32 -7.45
C GLY A 100 -13.54 10.29 -6.64
N ASN A 101 -14.09 11.43 -6.20
CA ASN A 101 -13.39 12.48 -5.49
C ASN A 101 -14.22 13.02 -4.30
N ALA A 102 -13.53 13.66 -3.35
CA ALA A 102 -14.12 14.44 -2.26
C ALA A 102 -13.44 15.81 -2.12
N VAL A 103 -14.08 16.73 -1.42
CA VAL A 103 -13.52 18.02 -0.99
C VAL A 103 -13.88 18.24 0.47
N LEU A 104 -12.94 18.77 1.24
CA LEU A 104 -13.04 18.93 2.68
C LEU A 104 -12.80 20.39 3.04
N ARG A 105 -13.64 20.94 3.91
CA ARG A 105 -13.52 22.31 4.41
C ARG A 105 -13.60 22.33 5.93
N ASP A 106 -12.80 23.22 6.51
CA ASP A 106 -12.86 23.65 7.90
C ASP A 106 -13.54 25.03 7.91
N THR A 107 -14.82 25.09 8.29
CA THR A 107 -15.62 26.31 8.17
C THR A 107 -15.40 27.32 9.29
N ASP A 108 -14.81 26.91 10.42
CA ASP A 108 -14.59 27.76 11.59
C ASP A 108 -13.11 28.07 11.90
N GLY A 109 -12.19 27.39 11.21
CA GLY A 109 -10.75 27.61 11.28
C GLY A 109 -10.09 26.97 12.50
N ASP A 110 -10.76 26.02 13.18
CA ASP A 110 -10.19 25.30 14.33
C ASP A 110 -9.17 24.21 13.92
N GLY A 111 -9.05 23.95 12.63
CA GLY A 111 -8.19 22.93 12.05
C GLY A 111 -8.81 21.53 12.05
N ARG A 112 -10.14 21.42 12.11
CA ARG A 112 -10.90 20.18 11.92
C ARG A 112 -11.88 20.34 10.77
N ILE A 113 -12.02 19.29 9.97
CA ILE A 113 -12.98 19.28 8.87
C ILE A 113 -14.39 19.11 9.44
N ASP A 114 -15.29 20.00 9.07
CA ASP A 114 -16.71 19.99 9.45
C ASP A 114 -17.67 19.94 8.25
N GLU A 115 -17.16 20.19 7.04
CA GLU A 115 -17.91 20.07 5.79
C GLU A 115 -17.18 19.17 4.78
N VAL A 116 -17.91 18.21 4.20
CA VAL A 116 -17.42 17.26 3.20
C VAL A 116 -18.36 17.24 1.99
N GLY A 117 -17.81 17.43 0.80
CA GLY A 117 -18.52 17.27 -0.48
C GLY A 117 -17.92 16.13 -1.31
N TYR A 118 -18.74 15.47 -2.12
CA TYR A 118 -18.31 14.40 -3.04
C TYR A 118 -18.62 14.77 -4.49
N PHE A 119 -17.71 14.44 -5.41
CA PHE A 119 -17.84 14.79 -6.83
C PHE A 119 -17.02 13.90 -7.77
N GLY A 120 -17.18 14.13 -9.08
CA GLY A 120 -16.45 13.40 -10.11
C GLY A 120 -17.07 12.05 -10.43
N ASN A 121 -18.25 12.07 -11.07
CA ASN A 121 -18.87 10.89 -11.67
C ASN A 121 -18.31 10.69 -13.08
N TYR A 122 -17.33 9.79 -13.21
CA TYR A 122 -16.70 9.40 -14.46
C TYR A 122 -16.51 7.87 -14.50
N PRO A 123 -16.26 7.28 -15.69
CA PRO A 123 -15.95 5.87 -15.80
C PRO A 123 -14.74 5.45 -14.94
N ILE A 124 -14.93 4.41 -14.14
CA ILE A 124 -13.92 3.83 -13.26
C ILE A 124 -13.71 2.38 -13.67
N PHE A 125 -12.46 2.00 -13.93
CA PHE A 125 -12.10 0.68 -14.45
C PHE A 125 -11.19 -0.03 -13.46
N GLY A 126 -11.78 -0.85 -12.60
CA GLY A 126 -11.09 -1.48 -11.47
C GLY A 126 -10.97 -0.53 -10.27
N ARG A 127 -9.98 -0.76 -9.42
CA ARG A 127 -9.77 0.02 -8.19
C ARG A 127 -8.85 1.20 -8.41
N TYR A 128 -9.33 2.37 -8.00
CA TYR A 128 -8.56 3.57 -7.66
C TYR A 128 -7.99 4.33 -8.87
N GLY A 129 -8.14 5.65 -8.87
CA GLY A 129 -7.33 6.54 -9.70
C GLY A 129 -6.20 7.16 -8.88
N THR A 130 -5.37 7.94 -9.55
CA THR A 130 -4.28 8.71 -8.93
C THR A 130 -4.44 10.18 -9.31
N ALA A 131 -3.52 11.03 -8.89
CA ALA A 131 -3.56 12.47 -9.13
C ALA A 131 -4.73 13.21 -8.47
N MET A 132 -4.34 14.26 -7.76
CA MET A 132 -5.16 15.40 -7.43
C MET A 132 -4.19 16.58 -7.44
N ARG A 133 -4.35 17.52 -8.38
CA ARG A 133 -3.44 18.66 -8.56
C ARG A 133 -4.25 19.89 -8.97
N ILE A 134 -3.84 21.04 -8.49
CA ILE A 134 -4.38 22.34 -8.92
C ILE A 134 -3.34 22.99 -9.84
N HIS A 135 -3.77 23.45 -11.01
CA HIS A 135 -2.91 24.13 -11.97
C HIS A 135 -3.74 25.12 -12.79
N GLU A 136 -3.27 26.36 -12.90
CA GLU A 136 -3.88 27.43 -13.73
C GLU A 136 -5.40 27.58 -13.56
N GLY A 137 -5.90 27.50 -12.33
CA GLY A 137 -7.33 27.66 -12.00
C GLY A 137 -8.20 26.44 -12.28
N TYR A 138 -7.59 25.28 -12.55
CA TYR A 138 -8.29 24.01 -12.72
C TYR A 138 -7.84 22.98 -11.68
N LEU A 139 -8.77 22.14 -11.27
CA LEU A 139 -8.51 20.91 -10.54
C LEU A 139 -8.38 19.76 -11.52
N TYR A 140 -7.22 19.11 -11.52
CA TYR A 140 -6.94 17.92 -12.32
C TYR A 140 -6.93 16.67 -11.43
N PHE A 141 -7.55 15.61 -11.92
CA PHE A 141 -7.62 14.30 -11.26
C PHE A 141 -7.70 13.18 -12.30
N SER A 142 -7.34 11.95 -11.93
CA SER A 142 -7.34 10.83 -12.88
C SER A 142 -8.28 9.69 -12.48
N SER A 143 -8.79 8.98 -13.47
CA SER A 143 -9.15 7.56 -13.36
C SER A 143 -7.96 6.69 -13.79
N GLN A 144 -8.17 5.38 -13.96
CA GLN A 144 -7.19 4.45 -14.51
C GLN A 144 -6.87 4.71 -15.98
N LYS A 145 -7.85 5.24 -16.73
CA LYS A 145 -7.71 5.53 -18.16
C LYS A 145 -7.56 7.00 -18.49
N THR A 146 -8.16 7.89 -17.71
CA THR A 146 -8.35 9.27 -18.17
C THR A 146 -7.88 10.27 -17.13
N VAL A 147 -7.14 11.29 -17.58
CA VAL A 147 -6.91 12.52 -16.81
C VAL A 147 -8.03 13.49 -17.14
N TYR A 148 -8.72 13.96 -16.11
CA TYR A 148 -9.79 14.94 -16.20
C TYR A 148 -9.36 16.28 -15.60
N ARG A 149 -10.06 17.35 -15.97
CA ARG A 149 -10.02 18.62 -15.25
C ARG A 149 -11.40 19.24 -15.08
N GLN A 150 -11.56 20.05 -14.04
CA GLN A 150 -12.72 20.92 -13.83
C GLN A 150 -12.22 22.31 -13.39
N PRO A 151 -12.88 23.41 -13.81
CA PRO A 151 -12.49 24.74 -13.36
C PRO A 151 -12.78 24.89 -11.86
N LEU A 152 -11.82 25.46 -11.13
CA LEU A 152 -11.99 25.91 -9.76
C LEU A 152 -12.41 27.37 -9.74
N ARG A 153 -13.51 27.67 -9.05
CA ARG A 153 -14.06 29.01 -8.96
C ARG A 153 -14.10 29.42 -7.48
N PRO A 154 -13.63 30.63 -7.14
CA PRO A 154 -13.66 31.10 -5.75
C PRO A 154 -15.05 31.00 -5.13
N GLY A 155 -15.13 30.49 -3.91
CA GLY A 155 -16.37 30.27 -3.16
C GLY A 155 -17.22 29.07 -3.59
N GLU A 156 -16.84 28.31 -4.62
CA GLU A 156 -17.47 27.03 -4.96
C GLU A 156 -16.69 25.88 -4.30
N LEU A 157 -17.20 25.33 -3.20
CA LEU A 157 -16.56 24.18 -2.52
C LEU A 157 -16.47 22.95 -3.46
N VAL A 158 -17.61 22.53 -4.00
CA VAL A 158 -17.68 21.44 -4.98
C VAL A 158 -17.56 22.00 -6.40
N PRO A 159 -16.58 21.57 -7.22
CA PRO A 159 -16.41 22.09 -8.58
C PRO A 159 -17.63 21.78 -9.46
N ALA A 160 -18.35 22.81 -9.88
CA ALA A 160 -19.60 22.67 -10.66
C ALA A 160 -19.41 22.86 -12.18
N GLY A 161 -18.22 23.26 -12.62
CA GLY A 161 -17.92 23.42 -14.05
C GLY A 161 -17.92 22.10 -14.82
N GLU A 162 -17.98 22.21 -16.15
CA GLU A 162 -17.87 21.06 -17.05
C GLU A 162 -16.58 20.29 -16.78
N MET A 163 -16.70 18.97 -16.69
CA MET A 163 -15.57 18.06 -16.55
C MET A 163 -15.05 17.69 -17.94
N GLU A 164 -13.81 18.08 -18.22
CA GLU A 164 -13.15 17.84 -19.50
C GLU A 164 -12.19 16.66 -19.36
N ALA A 165 -12.17 15.76 -20.35
CA ALA A 165 -11.10 14.77 -20.48
C ALA A 165 -9.90 15.43 -21.19
N ILE A 166 -8.70 15.27 -20.64
CA ILE A 166 -7.46 15.87 -21.15
C ILE A 166 -6.61 14.82 -21.85
N VAL A 167 -6.28 13.73 -21.17
CA VAL A 167 -5.54 12.59 -21.75
C VAL A 167 -6.33 11.32 -21.52
N ILE A 168 -6.52 10.54 -22.59
CA ILE A 168 -7.25 9.27 -22.60
C ILE A 168 -6.28 8.16 -22.99
N ASP A 169 -6.13 7.17 -22.12
CA ASP A 169 -5.41 5.93 -22.41
C ASP A 169 -6.29 5.00 -23.25
N PRO A 170 -5.98 4.77 -24.54
CA PRO A 170 -6.82 3.95 -25.40
C PRO A 170 -6.62 2.44 -25.17
N ASN A 171 -5.60 2.05 -24.41
CA ASN A 171 -5.15 0.66 -24.38
C ASN A 171 -6.10 -0.26 -23.58
N GLU A 172 -6.14 -1.52 -24.01
CA GLU A 172 -7.00 -2.57 -23.47
C GLU A 172 -6.16 -3.81 -23.03
N PRO A 173 -6.60 -4.55 -22.01
CA PRO A 173 -7.72 -4.24 -21.12
C PRO A 173 -7.40 -3.04 -20.20
N PRO A 174 -8.42 -2.33 -19.70
CA PRO A 174 -8.21 -1.13 -18.90
C PRO A 174 -7.68 -1.46 -17.50
N ALA A 175 -8.14 -2.58 -16.93
CA ALA A 175 -7.61 -3.15 -15.69
C ALA A 175 -6.36 -3.97 -16.00
N ARG A 176 -5.26 -3.66 -15.31
CA ARG A 176 -3.95 -4.30 -15.42
C ARG A 176 -3.12 -4.00 -14.17
N GLU A 177 -1.92 -4.60 -14.05
CA GLU A 177 -1.11 -4.50 -12.82
C GLU A 177 -0.77 -3.04 -12.44
N HIS A 178 -0.39 -2.18 -13.40
CA HIS A 178 -0.04 -0.79 -13.13
C HIS A 178 -0.87 0.18 -13.99
N VAL A 179 -1.87 0.80 -13.35
CA VAL A 179 -2.83 1.72 -13.98
C VAL A 179 -2.75 3.16 -13.44
N GLY A 180 -1.77 3.43 -12.56
CA GLY A 180 -1.51 4.77 -12.06
C GLY A 180 -1.31 5.77 -13.20
N LYS A 181 -1.91 6.95 -13.02
CA LYS A 181 -1.85 8.14 -13.86
C LYS A 181 -1.56 9.38 -12.98
N PRO A 182 -0.45 9.41 -12.21
CA PRO A 182 -0.03 10.66 -11.59
C PRO A 182 0.27 11.69 -12.69
N ILE A 183 0.24 12.96 -12.31
CA ILE A 183 0.44 14.07 -13.24
C ILE A 183 1.37 15.11 -12.61
N ALA A 184 2.14 15.77 -13.45
CA ALA A 184 2.90 16.97 -13.15
C ALA A 184 2.78 17.95 -14.32
N PHE A 185 3.08 19.21 -14.05
CA PHE A 185 3.04 20.29 -15.03
C PHE A 185 4.39 20.99 -15.08
N ASP A 186 4.82 21.43 -16.25
CA ASP A 186 5.95 22.35 -16.38
C ASP A 186 5.49 23.81 -16.45
N ASP A 187 6.45 24.73 -16.52
CA ASP A 187 6.20 26.16 -16.66
C ASP A 187 5.93 26.59 -18.12
N GLU A 188 5.77 25.62 -19.04
CA GLU A 188 5.62 25.85 -20.48
C GLU A 188 4.22 25.45 -21.01
N GLY A 189 3.30 25.09 -20.10
CA GLY A 189 1.93 24.72 -20.43
C GLY A 189 1.77 23.25 -20.81
N HIS A 190 2.71 22.39 -20.43
CA HIS A 190 2.61 20.96 -20.67
C HIS A 190 2.16 20.18 -19.42
N ILE A 191 1.50 19.05 -19.67
CA ILE A 191 1.17 18.04 -18.67
C ILE A 191 1.93 16.74 -18.98
N PHE A 192 2.50 16.13 -17.95
CA PHE A 192 3.17 14.83 -18.03
C PHE A 192 2.29 13.71 -17.50
N VAL A 193 2.13 12.64 -18.27
CA VAL A 193 1.27 11.50 -17.93
C VAL A 193 1.99 10.19 -18.25
N PRO A 194 2.08 9.24 -17.30
CA PRO A 194 2.68 7.94 -17.55
C PRO A 194 1.70 6.90 -18.09
N PHE A 195 2.25 5.90 -18.77
CA PHE A 195 1.51 4.70 -19.15
C PHE A 195 2.18 3.49 -18.50
N GLY A 196 1.71 3.12 -17.31
CA GLY A 196 2.28 2.06 -16.48
C GLY A 196 2.26 0.68 -17.15
N ALA A 197 3.25 -0.15 -16.82
CA ALA A 197 3.42 -1.49 -17.40
C ALA A 197 2.26 -2.44 -17.06
N PRO A 198 1.82 -3.30 -17.98
CA PRO A 198 0.74 -4.26 -17.72
C PRO A 198 1.20 -5.52 -16.97
N SER A 199 2.50 -5.62 -16.63
CA SER A 199 3.07 -6.80 -15.98
C SER A 199 4.28 -6.46 -15.10
N ASN A 200 4.70 -7.43 -14.28
CA ASN A 200 5.87 -7.28 -13.42
C ASN A 200 7.21 -7.11 -14.17
N ALA A 201 7.48 -7.99 -15.14
CA ALA A 201 8.79 -8.12 -15.80
C ALA A 201 8.67 -8.60 -17.27
N CYS A 202 7.55 -8.29 -17.95
CA CYS A 202 7.30 -8.66 -19.35
C CYS A 202 7.49 -10.15 -19.65
N GLN A 203 6.89 -10.98 -18.79
CA GLN A 203 6.81 -12.44 -18.94
C GLN A 203 5.44 -12.86 -19.46
N ASP A 204 5.41 -13.96 -20.20
CA ASP A 204 4.17 -14.66 -20.58
C ASP A 204 4.40 -16.19 -20.50
N PRO A 205 3.73 -16.92 -19.61
CA PRO A 205 2.80 -16.44 -18.58
C PRO A 205 3.48 -15.54 -17.53
N LYS A 206 2.75 -14.57 -17.01
CA LYS A 206 3.25 -13.64 -15.97
C LYS A 206 3.64 -14.40 -14.70
N ARG A 207 4.60 -13.86 -13.93
CA ARG A 207 4.89 -14.24 -12.52
C ARG A 207 5.03 -15.75 -12.30
N THR A 208 5.64 -16.45 -13.26
CA THR A 208 5.88 -17.90 -13.27
C THR A 208 7.36 -18.19 -13.01
N PRO A 209 7.73 -19.02 -12.01
CA PRO A 209 9.12 -19.34 -11.71
C PRO A 209 9.90 -19.85 -12.92
N GLY A 210 11.08 -19.29 -13.16
CA GLY A 210 11.95 -19.66 -14.28
C GLY A 210 11.43 -19.29 -15.67
N GLN A 211 10.26 -18.66 -15.80
CA GLN A 211 9.74 -18.24 -17.10
C GLN A 211 10.63 -17.14 -17.72
N PRO A 212 11.19 -17.33 -18.92
CA PRO A 212 11.96 -16.28 -19.59
C PRO A 212 11.10 -15.05 -19.88
N GLY A 213 11.72 -13.88 -19.84
CA GLY A 213 11.10 -12.64 -20.30
C GLY A 213 11.00 -12.62 -21.83
N VAL A 214 10.01 -11.91 -22.36
CA VAL A 214 9.87 -11.69 -23.81
C VAL A 214 10.90 -10.64 -24.24
N ASP A 215 11.75 -10.99 -25.22
CA ASP A 215 12.82 -10.13 -25.74
C ASP A 215 12.82 -10.12 -27.29
N PRO A 216 12.52 -8.99 -27.94
CA PRO A 216 12.20 -7.69 -27.35
C PRO A 216 10.82 -7.68 -26.68
N CYS A 217 10.71 -6.95 -25.56
CA CYS A 217 9.46 -6.80 -24.83
C CYS A 217 8.47 -5.93 -25.62
N PRO A 218 7.32 -6.47 -26.06
CA PRO A 218 6.33 -5.71 -26.82
C PRO A 218 5.59 -4.67 -25.96
N GLN A 219 5.62 -4.80 -24.62
CA GLN A 219 4.93 -3.88 -23.72
C GLN A 219 5.58 -2.48 -23.69
N LEU A 220 6.85 -2.36 -24.09
CA LEU A 220 7.56 -1.07 -24.09
C LEU A 220 7.05 -0.09 -25.14
N GLU A 221 6.31 -0.52 -26.16
CA GLU A 221 5.76 0.38 -27.16
C GLU A 221 4.62 1.24 -26.58
N PRO A 222 3.52 0.67 -26.06
CA PRO A 222 2.41 1.45 -25.49
C PRO A 222 2.55 1.74 -23.98
N TYR A 223 3.50 1.10 -23.27
CA TYR A 223 3.64 1.24 -21.82
C TYR A 223 5.09 1.43 -21.39
N GLY A 224 5.30 1.52 -20.08
CA GLY A 224 6.60 1.55 -19.47
C GLY A 224 7.32 2.89 -19.63
N GLY A 225 6.59 4.00 -19.67
CA GLY A 225 7.15 5.32 -19.99
C GLY A 225 6.31 6.50 -19.53
N VAL A 226 6.80 7.70 -19.86
CA VAL A 226 6.17 8.99 -19.58
C VAL A 226 6.05 9.80 -20.87
N TRP A 227 4.89 10.41 -21.08
CA TRP A 227 4.57 11.25 -22.23
C TRP A 227 4.27 12.67 -21.78
N ARG A 228 4.63 13.64 -22.63
CA ARG A 228 4.30 15.06 -22.50
C ARG A 228 3.16 15.41 -23.47
N PHE A 229 2.18 16.15 -22.99
CA PHE A 229 1.02 16.63 -23.73
C PHE A 229 0.83 18.13 -23.52
N ASP A 230 0.01 18.76 -24.34
CA ASP A 230 -0.44 20.14 -24.11
C ASP A 230 -1.50 20.13 -22.99
N ALA A 231 -1.35 20.95 -21.95
CA ALA A 231 -2.24 20.90 -20.78
C ALA A 231 -3.65 21.45 -21.04
N ASP A 232 -3.82 22.23 -22.12
CA ASP A 232 -5.05 22.93 -22.48
C ASP A 232 -5.85 22.27 -23.62
N THR A 233 -5.27 21.26 -24.27
CA THR A 233 -5.90 20.54 -25.35
C THR A 233 -6.68 19.34 -24.80
N PRO A 234 -8.02 19.32 -24.91
CA PRO A 234 -8.81 18.19 -24.44
C PRO A 234 -8.76 16.99 -25.39
N ASN A 235 -9.08 15.82 -24.85
CA ASN A 235 -9.26 14.54 -25.56
C ASN A 235 -8.02 14.05 -26.33
N GLN A 236 -6.82 14.32 -25.81
CA GLN A 236 -5.58 13.76 -26.36
C GLN A 236 -5.47 12.27 -26.04
N SER A 237 -4.77 11.54 -26.89
CA SER A 237 -4.36 10.15 -26.72
C SER A 237 -2.84 10.02 -26.82
N GLN A 238 -2.29 8.85 -26.52
CA GLN A 238 -0.83 8.63 -26.58
C GLN A 238 -0.19 9.01 -27.92
N GLU A 239 -0.93 8.94 -29.03
CA GLU A 239 -0.48 9.35 -30.38
C GLU A 239 -0.25 10.86 -30.51
N ASP A 240 -0.95 11.67 -29.71
CA ASP A 240 -0.83 13.13 -29.68
C ASP A 240 0.33 13.59 -28.78
N GLY A 241 0.81 12.71 -27.89
CA GLY A 241 1.85 13.00 -26.91
C GLY A 241 3.28 12.76 -27.43
N VAL A 242 4.24 13.46 -26.83
CA VAL A 242 5.66 13.22 -27.05
C VAL A 242 6.19 12.30 -25.95
N ARG A 243 6.66 11.11 -26.31
CA ARG A 243 7.31 10.21 -25.36
C ARG A 243 8.63 10.81 -24.89
N LEU A 244 8.76 11.05 -23.59
CA LEU A 244 10.00 11.52 -23.00
C LEU A 244 10.90 10.39 -22.54
N ALA A 245 10.31 9.35 -21.93
CA ALA A 245 11.08 8.27 -21.34
C ALA A 245 10.47 6.89 -21.55
N THR A 246 11.31 5.88 -21.41
CA THR A 246 10.97 4.46 -21.44
C THR A 246 11.68 3.70 -20.32
N GLY A 247 11.37 2.42 -20.16
CA GLY A 247 12.03 1.56 -19.18
C GLY A 247 11.59 1.84 -17.74
N ILE A 248 10.38 2.37 -17.54
CA ILE A 248 9.82 2.71 -16.23
C ILE A 248 8.63 1.80 -15.93
N ARG A 249 8.71 0.91 -14.93
CA ARG A 249 7.67 -0.08 -14.62
C ARG A 249 6.33 0.54 -14.21
N SER A 250 6.35 1.29 -13.13
CA SER A 250 5.15 1.79 -12.46
C SER A 250 5.46 3.08 -11.72
N LEU A 251 4.64 4.10 -11.94
CA LEU A 251 4.74 5.40 -11.30
C LEU A 251 3.44 5.70 -10.57
N VAL A 252 3.57 6.13 -9.32
CA VAL A 252 2.46 6.63 -8.52
C VAL A 252 2.71 8.07 -8.08
N GLY A 253 3.97 8.51 -7.95
CA GLY A 253 4.33 9.90 -7.66
C GLY A 253 5.21 10.52 -8.76
N MET A 254 4.92 11.77 -9.11
CA MET A 254 5.76 12.62 -9.95
C MET A 254 5.55 14.10 -9.63
N ASP A 255 6.61 14.89 -9.81
CA ASP A 255 6.56 16.34 -9.63
C ASP A 255 7.60 17.04 -10.51
N TRP A 256 7.34 18.31 -10.83
CA TRP A 256 8.23 19.15 -11.58
C TRP A 256 9.14 19.94 -10.64
N ASN A 257 10.44 19.93 -10.90
CA ASN A 257 11.36 20.80 -10.20
C ASN A 257 11.58 22.09 -11.00
N PRO A 258 11.02 23.24 -10.60
CA PRO A 258 11.20 24.50 -11.32
C PRO A 258 12.62 25.08 -11.26
N VAL A 259 13.49 24.60 -10.36
CA VAL A 259 14.87 25.12 -10.24
C VAL A 259 15.72 24.65 -11.42
N ASP A 260 15.68 23.35 -11.73
CA ASP A 260 16.43 22.76 -12.85
C ASP A 260 15.55 22.47 -14.06
N ARG A 261 14.25 22.79 -13.99
CA ARG A 261 13.25 22.63 -15.05
C ARG A 261 13.23 21.19 -15.57
N THR A 262 13.16 20.23 -14.65
CA THR A 262 13.14 18.81 -14.98
C THR A 262 12.01 18.08 -14.24
N LEU A 263 11.47 17.05 -14.91
CA LEU A 263 10.49 16.15 -14.33
C LEU A 263 11.20 15.12 -13.44
N TYR A 264 10.67 14.92 -12.24
CA TYR A 264 11.13 13.89 -11.33
C TYR A 264 10.01 12.89 -11.01
N THR A 265 10.37 11.62 -10.90
CA THR A 265 9.40 10.54 -10.65
C THR A 265 9.97 9.53 -9.66
N VAL A 266 9.10 8.85 -8.94
CA VAL A 266 9.47 7.73 -8.07
C VAL A 266 8.86 6.44 -8.60
N MET A 267 9.73 5.52 -9.03
CA MET A 267 9.35 4.27 -9.65
C MET A 267 9.30 3.13 -8.63
N HIS A 268 8.24 2.33 -8.72
CA HIS A 268 8.17 1.05 -8.03
C HIS A 268 8.99 -0.01 -8.78
N GLY A 269 10.00 -0.59 -8.12
CA GLY A 269 10.84 -1.68 -8.60
C GLY A 269 10.06 -2.97 -8.90
N ARG A 270 10.69 -3.97 -9.54
CA ARG A 270 10.02 -5.25 -9.87
C ARG A 270 9.97 -6.23 -8.70
N ASP A 271 8.82 -6.88 -8.51
CA ASP A 271 8.55 -7.75 -7.37
C ASP A 271 9.09 -9.18 -7.57
N ASP A 272 9.24 -9.95 -6.49
CA ASP A 272 9.34 -11.43 -6.48
C ASP A 272 10.70 -12.03 -6.85
N LEU A 273 11.83 -11.52 -6.32
CA LEU A 273 13.16 -12.03 -6.72
C LEU A 273 13.34 -13.45 -6.20
N VAL A 274 13.23 -13.63 -4.88
CA VAL A 274 13.36 -14.97 -4.27
C VAL A 274 12.24 -15.91 -4.70
N ARG A 275 11.01 -15.41 -4.85
CA ARG A 275 9.85 -16.24 -5.21
C ARG A 275 9.98 -16.86 -6.60
N MET A 276 10.54 -16.11 -7.56
CA MET A 276 10.72 -16.56 -8.94
C MET A 276 12.09 -17.20 -9.21
N PHE A 277 13.11 -16.80 -8.47
CA PHE A 277 14.52 -17.10 -8.72
C PHE A 277 15.29 -17.41 -7.42
N SER A 278 14.75 -18.30 -6.58
CA SER A 278 15.34 -18.72 -5.30
C SER A 278 16.72 -19.40 -5.43
N ASN A 279 17.10 -19.80 -6.65
CA ASN A 279 18.41 -20.33 -6.97
C ASN A 279 19.49 -19.24 -7.14
N HIS A 280 19.08 -17.98 -7.29
CA HIS A 280 19.97 -16.82 -7.47
C HIS A 280 19.88 -15.82 -6.33
N PHE A 281 18.69 -15.66 -5.74
CA PHE A 281 18.44 -14.68 -4.68
C PHE A 281 17.97 -15.35 -3.42
N ASN A 282 18.45 -14.84 -2.29
CA ASN A 282 17.93 -15.22 -0.98
C ASN A 282 16.85 -14.24 -0.50
N ALA A 283 16.15 -14.61 0.59
CA ALA A 283 15.06 -13.81 1.10
C ALA A 283 15.48 -12.43 1.63
N TRP A 284 16.72 -12.27 2.12
CA TRP A 284 17.24 -10.98 2.58
C TRP A 284 17.47 -10.02 1.42
N GLU A 285 18.10 -10.52 0.35
CA GLU A 285 18.26 -9.78 -0.90
C GLU A 285 16.91 -9.38 -1.45
N SER A 286 15.94 -10.31 -1.51
CA SER A 286 14.61 -10.01 -2.02
C SER A 286 13.82 -9.03 -1.14
N ALA A 287 14.16 -8.86 0.14
CA ALA A 287 13.56 -7.83 0.99
C ALA A 287 14.15 -6.43 0.76
N LEU A 288 15.31 -6.33 0.08
CA LEU A 288 16.00 -5.07 -0.18
C LEU A 288 16.07 -4.71 -1.66
N LEU A 289 15.90 -5.69 -2.52
CA LEU A 289 16.03 -5.59 -3.95
C LEU A 289 14.75 -6.10 -4.62
N PRO A 290 14.45 -5.60 -5.81
CA PRO A 290 15.08 -4.46 -6.50
C PRO A 290 14.78 -3.12 -5.83
N ALA A 291 15.62 -2.12 -6.08
CA ALA A 291 15.41 -0.79 -5.53
C ALA A 291 14.06 -0.19 -5.97
N GLU A 292 13.48 0.65 -5.11
CA GLU A 292 12.62 1.73 -5.60
C GLU A 292 13.52 2.82 -6.18
N GLU A 293 13.14 3.44 -7.29
CA GLU A 293 14.05 4.32 -8.05
C GLU A 293 13.55 5.77 -8.08
N PHE A 294 14.36 6.72 -7.62
CA PHE A 294 14.13 8.16 -7.80
C PHE A 294 14.76 8.60 -9.12
N LEU A 295 13.93 8.97 -10.08
CA LEU A 295 14.32 9.22 -11.47
C LEU A 295 14.26 10.70 -11.80
N ARG A 296 15.28 11.20 -12.50
CA ARG A 296 15.26 12.47 -13.21
C ARG A 296 14.96 12.20 -14.68
N VAL A 297 13.79 12.59 -15.15
CA VAL A 297 13.26 12.23 -16.47
C VAL A 297 13.54 13.37 -17.46
N THR A 298 14.36 13.08 -18.46
CA THR A 298 14.60 13.96 -19.61
C THR A 298 14.26 13.23 -20.91
N GLU A 299 14.09 14.00 -22.00
CA GLU A 299 13.81 13.43 -23.32
C GLU A 299 14.88 12.41 -23.73
N GLY A 300 14.42 11.20 -24.11
CA GLY A 300 15.26 10.09 -24.55
C GLY A 300 15.77 9.17 -23.45
N THR A 301 15.45 9.42 -22.18
CA THR A 301 15.91 8.55 -21.07
C THR A 301 15.27 7.16 -21.12
N ASP A 302 16.08 6.13 -20.84
CA ASP A 302 15.65 4.73 -20.75
C ASP A 302 16.19 4.11 -19.45
N PHE A 303 15.29 3.83 -18.52
CA PHE A 303 15.64 3.27 -17.20
C PHE A 303 15.70 1.74 -17.17
N GLY A 304 15.54 1.07 -18.32
CA GLY A 304 15.93 -0.31 -18.53
C GLY A 304 14.94 -1.38 -18.10
N TRP A 305 13.80 -1.08 -17.47
CA TRP A 305 12.73 -2.08 -17.33
C TRP A 305 12.26 -2.54 -18.72
N PRO A 306 11.86 -3.82 -18.93
CA PRO A 306 11.85 -4.93 -17.98
C PRO A 306 13.20 -5.64 -17.84
N TYR A 307 14.17 -5.25 -18.63
CA TYR A 307 15.39 -5.98 -18.83
C TYR A 307 16.39 -5.87 -17.69
N CYS A 308 16.32 -4.78 -16.95
CA CYS A 308 17.26 -4.42 -15.92
C CYS A 308 16.53 -3.93 -14.68
N TYR A 309 17.16 -4.09 -13.54
CA TYR A 309 16.73 -3.50 -12.30
C TYR A 309 17.92 -2.82 -11.61
N TYR A 310 17.65 -1.78 -10.81
CA TYR A 310 18.70 -1.13 -10.04
C TYR A 310 18.97 -1.85 -8.73
N ASP A 311 20.25 -2.07 -8.42
CA ASP A 311 20.73 -2.50 -7.12
C ASP A 311 21.47 -1.34 -6.47
N GLN A 312 20.81 -0.71 -5.50
CA GLN A 312 21.33 0.41 -4.73
C GLN A 312 22.48 0.05 -3.80
N LEU A 313 22.61 -1.22 -3.41
CA LEU A 313 23.74 -1.71 -2.61
C LEU A 313 25.01 -1.79 -3.46
N GLN A 314 24.87 -2.11 -4.74
CA GLN A 314 25.97 -2.17 -5.69
C GLN A 314 26.16 -0.88 -6.53
N GLY A 315 25.18 0.04 -6.49
CA GLY A 315 25.20 1.30 -7.22
C GLY A 315 25.12 1.17 -8.74
N LYS A 316 24.50 0.10 -9.27
CA LYS A 316 24.45 -0.19 -10.71
C LYS A 316 23.15 -0.90 -11.12
N LYS A 317 22.80 -0.80 -12.40
CA LYS A 317 21.75 -1.63 -13.01
C LYS A 317 22.29 -3.02 -13.36
N LEU A 318 21.52 -4.03 -13.03
CA LEU A 318 21.81 -5.45 -13.26
C LEU A 318 20.78 -6.05 -14.20
N LEU A 319 21.21 -7.04 -14.98
CA LEU A 319 20.32 -7.80 -15.85
C LEU A 319 19.28 -8.50 -15.00
N ALA A 320 18.01 -8.36 -15.36
CA ALA A 320 16.93 -9.05 -14.69
C ALA A 320 17.03 -10.57 -14.96
N PRO A 321 16.69 -11.43 -13.98
CA PRO A 321 16.86 -12.88 -14.12
C PRO A 321 16.06 -13.50 -15.26
N GLU A 322 14.91 -12.91 -15.58
CA GLU A 322 14.07 -13.25 -16.74
C GLU A 322 14.84 -13.19 -18.07
N TYR A 323 15.93 -12.42 -18.11
CA TYR A 323 16.77 -12.18 -19.28
C TYR A 323 18.20 -12.74 -19.12
N GLY A 324 18.40 -13.65 -18.15
CA GLY A 324 19.67 -14.35 -17.92
C GLY A 324 20.59 -13.69 -16.88
N GLY A 325 20.06 -12.76 -16.09
CA GLY A 325 20.79 -12.19 -14.94
C GLY A 325 20.84 -13.10 -13.72
N ASP A 326 21.82 -12.87 -12.85
CA ASP A 326 22.10 -13.69 -11.65
C ASP A 326 22.38 -12.85 -10.39
N GLY A 327 22.10 -11.54 -10.45
CA GLY A 327 22.46 -10.60 -9.37
C GLY A 327 23.86 -9.99 -9.50
N GLN A 328 24.64 -10.37 -10.52
CA GLN A 328 25.99 -9.85 -10.76
C GLN A 328 26.21 -9.37 -12.19
N ILE A 329 25.56 -10.01 -13.16
CA ILE A 329 25.66 -9.68 -14.59
C ILE A 329 25.04 -8.31 -14.87
N VAL A 330 25.84 -7.40 -15.41
CA VAL A 330 25.37 -6.10 -15.92
C VAL A 330 24.82 -6.24 -17.34
N GLY A 331 25.53 -6.92 -18.26
CA GLY A 331 25.06 -7.14 -19.62
C GLY A 331 24.71 -5.82 -20.35
N ARG A 332 23.54 -5.79 -21.00
CA ARG A 332 23.03 -4.58 -21.68
C ARG A 332 22.70 -3.42 -20.72
N CYS A 333 22.64 -3.67 -19.42
CA CYS A 333 22.20 -2.69 -18.44
C CYS A 333 23.16 -1.52 -18.25
N SER A 334 24.39 -1.62 -18.75
CA SER A 334 25.33 -0.50 -18.78
C SER A 334 24.92 0.62 -19.75
N ASN A 335 23.96 0.36 -20.65
CA ASN A 335 23.50 1.32 -21.65
C ASN A 335 22.25 2.09 -21.21
N TYR A 336 21.68 1.77 -20.05
CA TYR A 336 20.48 2.42 -19.52
C TYR A 336 20.84 3.47 -18.47
N ASP A 337 19.99 4.49 -18.38
CA ASP A 337 20.17 5.60 -17.44
C ASP A 337 20.02 5.12 -15.99
N LEU A 338 20.82 5.68 -15.09
CA LEU A 338 20.74 5.37 -13.66
C LEU A 338 19.71 6.27 -12.97
N PRO A 339 19.06 5.78 -11.91
CA PRO A 339 18.30 6.66 -11.03
C PRO A 339 19.26 7.66 -10.35
N ILE A 340 18.75 8.84 -9.98
CA ILE A 340 19.51 9.77 -9.14
C ILE A 340 19.69 9.23 -7.72
N ARG A 341 18.81 8.32 -7.30
CA ARG A 341 18.87 7.60 -6.03
C ARG A 341 18.06 6.32 -6.07
N GLY A 342 18.55 5.26 -5.43
CA GLY A 342 17.75 4.08 -5.11
C GLY A 342 17.36 4.07 -3.63
N PHE A 343 16.14 3.63 -3.34
CA PHE A 343 15.68 3.30 -1.99
C PHE A 343 15.58 1.78 -1.84
N PRO A 344 15.57 1.25 -0.60
CA PRO A 344 15.33 -0.18 -0.39
C PRO A 344 14.03 -0.61 -1.06
N GLY A 345 14.05 -1.82 -1.62
CA GLY A 345 12.94 -2.37 -2.35
C GLY A 345 11.65 -2.45 -1.54
N HIS A 346 10.54 -2.35 -2.27
CA HIS A 346 9.18 -2.51 -1.79
C HIS A 346 8.69 -1.41 -0.86
N TRP A 347 9.41 -0.31 -0.65
CA TRP A 347 8.93 0.81 0.17
C TRP A 347 7.73 1.56 -0.45
N ALA A 348 7.43 1.32 -1.72
CA ALA A 348 6.27 1.84 -2.43
C ALA A 348 6.13 3.38 -2.33
N PRO A 349 7.08 4.16 -2.90
CA PRO A 349 6.96 5.61 -2.93
C PRO A 349 5.75 6.02 -3.78
N ASN A 350 4.75 6.61 -3.15
CA ASN A 350 3.45 6.87 -3.76
C ASN A 350 3.19 8.33 -4.12
N ASP A 351 3.93 9.27 -3.53
CA ASP A 351 3.85 10.67 -3.91
C ASP A 351 5.21 11.35 -3.72
N ILE A 352 5.43 12.44 -4.45
CA ILE A 352 6.60 13.28 -4.33
C ILE A 352 6.16 14.74 -4.50
N VAL A 353 6.71 15.62 -3.67
CA VAL A 353 6.52 17.06 -3.77
C VAL A 353 7.84 17.77 -3.49
N PHE A 354 8.24 18.69 -4.37
CA PHE A 354 9.29 19.65 -4.07
C PHE A 354 8.73 20.80 -3.22
N TYR A 355 9.28 20.98 -2.03
CA TYR A 355 8.75 21.97 -1.10
C TYR A 355 9.17 23.40 -1.47
N ARG A 356 8.18 24.26 -1.73
CA ARG A 356 8.38 25.67 -2.07
C ARG A 356 7.77 26.65 -1.08
N GLY A 357 7.12 26.13 -0.03
CA GLY A 357 6.57 26.95 1.05
C GLY A 357 7.68 27.66 1.82
N GLU A 358 7.29 28.70 2.57
CA GLU A 358 8.22 29.46 3.41
C GLU A 358 8.03 29.22 4.90
N GLN A 359 7.05 28.38 5.29
CA GLN A 359 6.75 28.08 6.68
C GLN A 359 7.82 27.17 7.30
N PHE A 360 8.32 26.18 6.56
CA PHE A 360 9.33 25.26 7.06
C PHE A 360 10.72 25.90 7.02
N PRO A 361 11.67 25.43 7.86
CA PRO A 361 13.05 25.89 7.82
C PRO A 361 13.67 25.81 6.42
N ALA A 362 14.54 26.77 6.08
CA ALA A 362 15.08 26.96 4.74
C ALA A 362 15.77 25.71 4.15
N ARG A 363 16.30 24.80 4.98
CA ARG A 363 16.89 23.51 4.55
C ARG A 363 15.93 22.61 3.76
N TYR A 364 14.62 22.78 3.94
CA TYR A 364 13.61 21.98 3.27
C TYR A 364 13.20 22.58 1.93
N ARG A 365 13.49 23.87 1.72
CA ARG A 365 13.17 24.57 0.48
C ARG A 365 13.89 23.90 -0.68
N ASP A 366 13.14 23.71 -1.76
CA ASP A 366 13.59 23.12 -3.02
C ASP A 366 14.00 21.64 -2.94
N GLY A 367 13.94 21.02 -1.75
CA GLY A 367 14.12 19.58 -1.56
C GLY A 367 12.84 18.79 -1.79
N ALA A 368 12.98 17.48 -1.98
CA ALA A 368 11.88 16.58 -2.29
C ALA A 368 11.40 15.84 -1.05
N PHE A 369 10.12 15.97 -0.72
CA PHE A 369 9.45 15.06 0.20
C PHE A 369 8.82 13.91 -0.57
N ILE A 370 8.92 12.69 -0.02
CA ILE A 370 8.43 11.47 -0.65
C ILE A 370 7.56 10.72 0.36
N ALA A 371 6.34 10.39 -0.02
CA ALA A 371 5.46 9.53 0.77
C ALA A 371 5.77 8.07 0.46
N PHE A 372 6.35 7.35 1.40
CA PHE A 372 6.58 5.92 1.29
C PHE A 372 5.42 5.16 1.95
N HIS A 373 4.67 4.40 1.15
CA HIS A 373 3.42 3.76 1.56
C HIS A 373 3.62 2.49 2.38
N GLY A 374 4.84 1.95 2.34
CA GLY A 374 5.24 0.79 3.11
C GLY A 374 5.03 -0.52 2.37
N SER A 375 5.89 -1.48 2.68
CA SER A 375 6.04 -2.70 1.91
C SER A 375 5.00 -3.77 2.15
N THR A 376 4.85 -4.64 1.15
CA THR A 376 4.09 -5.88 1.28
C THR A 376 4.85 -7.12 0.81
N ASN A 377 6.04 -6.96 0.20
CA ASN A 377 6.82 -8.05 -0.39
C ASN A 377 8.21 -8.19 0.23
N ARG A 378 8.28 -8.25 1.57
CA ARG A 378 9.56 -8.33 2.31
C ARG A 378 9.69 -9.54 3.23
N ARG A 379 8.73 -10.47 3.19
CA ARG A 379 8.77 -11.67 4.05
C ARG A 379 10.04 -12.48 3.76
N PRO A 380 10.67 -13.07 4.80
CA PRO A 380 10.24 -13.13 6.20
C PRO A 380 10.75 -11.98 7.09
N TYR A 381 11.27 -10.90 6.52
CA TYR A 381 11.72 -9.73 7.29
C TYR A 381 10.52 -8.81 7.60
N PRO A 382 10.64 -7.92 8.61
CA PRO A 382 9.62 -6.91 8.89
C PRO A 382 9.26 -6.12 7.63
N GLN A 383 8.05 -5.57 7.57
CA GLN A 383 7.72 -4.57 6.56
C GLN A 383 8.44 -3.25 6.86
N SER A 384 8.75 -2.45 5.84
CA SER A 384 9.45 -1.16 5.98
C SER A 384 8.87 -0.09 5.06
N GLY A 385 9.23 1.16 5.34
CA GLY A 385 8.99 2.31 4.48
C GLY A 385 7.83 3.20 4.91
N TYR A 386 7.06 2.90 5.95
CA TYR A 386 5.84 3.63 6.35
C TYR A 386 6.09 5.05 6.90
N ILE A 387 6.71 5.93 6.11
CA ILE A 387 7.25 7.24 6.52
C ILE A 387 7.05 8.30 5.43
N ILE A 388 7.20 9.57 5.81
CA ILE A 388 7.52 10.65 4.88
C ILE A 388 9.05 10.86 4.91
N GLY A 389 9.70 10.62 3.79
CA GLY A 389 11.13 10.87 3.61
C GLY A 389 11.41 12.25 3.03
N PHE A 390 12.61 12.79 3.28
CA PHE A 390 13.09 14.04 2.71
C PHE A 390 14.44 13.81 2.01
N VAL A 391 14.56 14.24 0.76
CA VAL A 391 15.82 14.28 0.01
C VAL A 391 16.20 15.74 -0.15
N PRO A 392 17.31 16.20 0.46
CA PRO A 392 17.75 17.58 0.31
C PRO A 392 18.29 17.83 -1.10
N PHE A 393 18.03 19.02 -1.62
CA PHE A 393 18.53 19.50 -2.90
C PHE A 393 19.24 20.84 -2.70
N GLU A 394 20.29 21.06 -3.47
CA GLU A 394 20.95 22.36 -3.63
C GLU A 394 21.19 22.57 -5.13
N ASP A 395 20.83 23.75 -5.66
CA ASP A 395 21.02 24.12 -7.07
C ASP A 395 20.46 23.09 -8.08
N GLY A 396 19.35 22.43 -7.74
CA GLY A 396 18.69 21.45 -8.60
C GLY A 396 19.28 20.04 -8.54
N GLU A 397 20.26 19.78 -7.67
CA GLU A 397 20.88 18.46 -7.50
C GLU A 397 20.71 17.94 -6.06
N PRO A 398 20.57 16.61 -5.86
CA PRO A 398 20.55 16.03 -4.51
C PRO A 398 21.83 16.33 -3.73
N SER A 399 21.71 16.91 -2.54
CA SER A 399 22.86 17.40 -1.76
C SER A 399 23.25 16.52 -0.57
N GLY A 400 22.47 15.48 -0.25
CA GLY A 400 22.68 14.68 0.96
C GLY A 400 21.97 13.32 0.97
N PRO A 401 22.06 12.57 2.08
CA PRO A 401 21.28 11.34 2.28
C PRO A 401 19.79 11.64 2.41
N THR A 402 18.97 10.61 2.28
CA THR A 402 17.54 10.70 2.60
C THR A 402 17.37 10.71 4.11
N GLU A 403 16.51 11.59 4.59
CA GLU A 403 16.20 11.78 6.00
C GLU A 403 14.75 11.35 6.28
N VAL A 404 14.47 10.86 7.48
CA VAL A 404 13.09 10.62 7.93
C VAL A 404 12.50 11.93 8.43
N PHE A 405 11.48 12.43 7.73
CA PHE A 405 10.78 13.65 8.14
C PHE A 405 9.59 13.33 9.05
N ALA A 406 8.73 12.38 8.67
CA ALA A 406 7.61 11.97 9.51
C ALA A 406 7.54 10.45 9.63
N ASP A 407 7.22 9.98 10.83
CA ASP A 407 7.03 8.56 11.15
C ASP A 407 5.92 8.41 12.20
N GLY A 408 5.56 7.21 12.62
CA GLY A 408 4.50 6.91 13.58
C GLY A 408 3.25 6.32 12.92
N PHE A 409 3.18 6.29 11.60
CA PHE A 409 2.01 5.82 10.85
C PHE A 409 1.63 4.37 11.16
N ALA A 410 2.61 3.47 11.21
CA ALA A 410 2.34 2.05 11.40
C ALA A 410 1.84 1.69 12.82
N ARG A 411 2.14 2.52 13.84
CA ARG A 411 1.82 2.29 15.27
C ARG A 411 2.40 1.04 15.92
N VAL A 412 3.14 0.23 15.17
CA VAL A 412 3.82 -0.96 15.65
C VAL A 412 5.21 -1.08 15.02
N ASP A 413 6.17 -1.60 15.79
CA ASP A 413 7.49 -2.00 15.30
C ASP A 413 7.94 -3.24 16.11
N PRO A 414 8.32 -4.36 15.47
CA PRO A 414 8.34 -4.60 14.03
C PRO A 414 6.94 -4.77 13.42
N ILE A 415 6.80 -4.39 12.15
CA ILE A 415 5.60 -4.61 11.35
C ILE A 415 5.71 -6.01 10.72
N VAL A 416 4.89 -6.97 11.13
CA VAL A 416 5.02 -8.37 10.68
C VAL A 416 4.30 -8.57 9.35
N ALA A 417 3.04 -8.15 9.28
CA ALA A 417 2.21 -8.13 8.09
C ALA A 417 1.88 -6.70 7.70
N ALA A 418 1.64 -6.47 6.40
CA ALA A 418 1.32 -5.13 5.92
C ALA A 418 0.05 -4.54 6.56
N GLY A 419 -0.92 -5.40 6.89
CA GLY A 419 -2.16 -5.03 7.57
C GLY A 419 -2.00 -4.69 9.05
N ASP A 420 -0.84 -4.93 9.67
CA ASP A 420 -0.57 -4.52 11.06
C ASP A 420 -0.35 -3.01 11.16
N ALA A 421 -0.02 -2.34 10.05
CA ALA A 421 0.16 -0.91 10.00
C ALA A 421 -1.21 -0.20 10.06
N VAL A 422 -1.43 0.59 11.11
CA VAL A 422 -2.68 1.36 11.28
C VAL A 422 -2.88 2.36 10.15
N PHE A 423 -1.83 3.11 9.80
CA PHE A 423 -1.88 4.10 8.72
C PHE A 423 -0.77 3.84 7.69
N ARG A 424 -1.06 4.18 6.44
CA ARG A 424 -0.11 4.05 5.32
C ARG A 424 0.00 5.36 4.54
N PRO A 425 1.12 6.10 4.67
CA PRO A 425 1.30 7.41 4.03
C PRO A 425 1.12 7.33 2.52
N MET A 426 0.34 8.23 1.95
CA MET A 426 -0.08 8.11 0.56
C MET A 426 0.20 9.35 -0.26
N SER A 427 -0.07 10.53 0.29
CA SER A 427 -0.02 11.77 -0.47
C SER A 427 0.50 12.92 0.34
N ILE A 428 1.07 13.88 -0.38
CA ILE A 428 1.60 15.12 0.16
C ILE A 428 1.01 16.27 -0.66
N ALA A 429 0.52 17.30 0.00
CA ALA A 429 0.21 18.58 -0.63
C ALA A 429 0.72 19.73 0.24
N ILE A 430 1.02 20.87 -0.38
CA ILE A 430 1.43 22.08 0.35
C ILE A 430 0.27 23.07 0.28
N GLY A 431 -0.18 23.52 1.44
CA GLY A 431 -1.20 24.55 1.56
C GLY A 431 -0.66 25.94 1.22
N PRO A 432 -1.54 26.92 1.04
CA PRO A 432 -1.18 28.28 0.62
C PRO A 432 -0.32 29.03 1.66
N ASP A 433 -0.38 28.61 2.92
CA ASP A 433 0.44 29.14 4.02
C ASP A 433 1.83 28.47 4.13
N GLY A 434 2.13 27.52 3.24
CA GLY A 434 3.35 26.71 3.26
C GLY A 434 3.33 25.54 4.24
N SER A 435 2.20 25.24 4.90
CA SER A 435 2.05 24.02 5.70
C SER A 435 1.92 22.78 4.81
N MET A 436 2.31 21.61 5.32
CA MET A 436 2.22 20.34 4.60
C MET A 436 0.98 19.58 5.02
N TYR A 437 0.28 18.98 4.07
CA TYR A 437 -0.84 18.08 4.29
C TYR A 437 -0.41 16.68 3.90
N VAL A 438 -0.69 15.70 4.75
CA VAL A 438 -0.37 14.29 4.52
C VAL A 438 -1.66 13.47 4.62
N GLY A 439 -1.99 12.76 3.54
CA GLY A 439 -3.10 11.82 3.52
C GLY A 439 -2.63 10.37 3.63
N GLU A 440 -3.47 9.49 4.18
CA GLU A 440 -3.20 8.06 4.27
C GLU A 440 -4.34 7.18 3.73
N THR A 441 -4.00 5.96 3.30
CA THR A 441 -4.86 5.13 2.45
C THR A 441 -5.84 4.21 3.18
N GLU A 442 -5.63 3.90 4.47
CA GLU A 442 -6.36 2.83 5.16
C GLU A 442 -7.64 3.32 5.84
N HIS A 443 -7.61 4.51 6.46
CA HIS A 443 -8.76 5.13 7.11
C HIS A 443 -9.22 6.41 6.38
N GLY A 444 -8.39 7.01 5.53
CA GLY A 444 -8.63 8.32 4.95
C GLY A 444 -8.33 9.47 5.92
N ALA A 445 -7.44 9.26 6.90
CA ALA A 445 -6.98 10.33 7.76
C ALA A 445 -6.13 11.35 6.97
N ILE A 446 -6.22 12.62 7.36
CA ILE A 446 -5.43 13.71 6.80
C ILE A 446 -4.89 14.56 7.92
N TRP A 447 -3.57 14.76 7.93
CA TRP A 447 -2.87 15.62 8.85
C TRP A 447 -2.40 16.89 8.17
N ARG A 448 -2.40 18.00 8.91
CA ARG A 448 -1.70 19.23 8.56
C ARG A 448 -0.51 19.40 9.49
N ILE A 449 0.68 19.45 8.92
CA ILE A 449 1.97 19.63 9.58
C ILE A 449 2.42 21.08 9.40
N ARG A 450 2.69 21.74 10.52
CA ARG A 450 3.14 23.14 10.58
C ARG A 450 4.45 23.24 11.33
N PHE A 451 5.24 24.26 11.01
CA PHE A 451 6.42 24.61 11.79
C PHE A 451 6.11 25.78 12.72
N THR A 452 6.27 25.58 14.02
CA THR A 452 6.02 26.56 15.09
C THR A 452 7.29 26.93 15.86
N GLY A 453 8.42 26.28 15.55
CA GLY A 453 9.73 26.54 16.15
C GLY A 453 10.45 27.79 15.60
N ASP A 454 11.70 27.98 16.04
CA ASP A 454 12.58 29.05 15.54
C ASP A 454 13.44 28.56 14.37
N ALA A 455 13.07 28.98 13.15
CA ALA A 455 13.75 28.60 11.91
C ALA A 455 15.22 29.05 11.86
N ALA A 456 15.61 30.09 12.61
CA ALA A 456 16.99 30.57 12.64
C ALA A 456 17.92 29.63 13.44
N THR A 457 17.35 28.82 14.34
CA THR A 457 18.10 27.88 15.18
C THR A 457 17.91 26.42 14.78
N PHE A 458 16.96 26.14 13.88
CA PHE A 458 16.65 24.78 13.44
C PHE A 458 17.87 24.09 12.81
N GLY A 459 18.31 22.99 13.39
CA GLY A 459 19.47 22.25 12.93
C GLY A 459 19.55 20.83 13.47
N GLU A 460 20.77 20.36 13.74
CA GLU A 460 21.00 18.97 14.14
C GLU A 460 20.34 18.58 15.46
N ALA A 461 20.15 19.54 16.37
CA ALA A 461 19.51 19.30 17.66
C ALA A 461 18.02 18.95 17.47
N GLU A 462 17.31 19.73 16.66
CA GLU A 462 15.88 19.54 16.38
C GLU A 462 15.63 18.27 15.54
N LEU A 463 16.62 17.85 14.76
CA LEU A 463 16.56 16.61 13.98
C LEU A 463 16.95 15.36 14.78
N ALA A 464 17.49 15.50 15.98
CA ALA A 464 18.10 14.40 16.71
C ALA A 464 17.09 13.28 17.05
N ALA A 465 15.85 13.65 17.38
CA ALA A 465 14.78 12.68 17.66
C ALA A 465 14.47 11.82 16.43
N MET A 466 14.35 12.44 15.25
CA MET A 466 14.07 11.72 14.01
C MET A 466 15.25 10.84 13.57
N LYS A 467 16.49 11.33 13.72
CA LYS A 467 17.69 10.51 13.47
C LYS A 467 17.73 9.25 14.33
N ALA A 468 17.27 9.31 15.59
CA ALA A 468 17.22 8.12 16.45
C ALA A 468 16.22 7.06 15.94
N ARG A 469 15.15 7.49 15.27
CA ARG A 469 14.13 6.59 14.69
C ARG A 469 14.65 5.80 13.50
N GLU A 470 15.71 6.23 12.84
CA GLU A 470 16.34 5.48 11.76
C GLU A 470 16.84 4.09 12.19
N THR A 471 16.87 3.79 13.49
CA THR A 471 17.22 2.47 14.04
C THR A 471 16.04 1.49 14.11
N LEU A 472 14.80 1.95 13.86
CA LEU A 472 13.59 1.12 13.89
C LEU A 472 13.55 0.14 12.72
N SER A 473 12.95 -1.04 12.93
CA SER A 473 13.02 -2.14 11.96
C SER A 473 12.37 -1.80 10.61
N HIS A 474 11.36 -0.93 10.62
CA HIS A 474 10.68 -0.46 9.41
C HIS A 474 11.44 0.66 8.66
N ILE A 475 12.61 1.10 9.14
CA ILE A 475 13.45 2.14 8.47
C ILE A 475 14.84 1.60 8.13
N ARG A 476 15.53 0.96 9.08
CA ARG A 476 16.89 0.45 8.84
C ARG A 476 16.92 -0.74 7.89
N THR A 477 18.10 -1.01 7.35
CA THR A 477 18.39 -2.31 6.74
C THR A 477 18.28 -3.42 7.79
N PRO A 478 17.50 -4.49 7.55
CA PRO A 478 17.38 -5.60 8.47
C PRO A 478 18.69 -6.39 8.55
N ASP A 479 18.99 -6.93 9.73
CA ASP A 479 20.05 -7.92 9.90
C ASP A 479 19.60 -9.24 9.25
N PRO A 480 20.46 -9.91 8.46
CA PRO A 480 20.09 -11.15 7.75
C PRO A 480 19.68 -12.32 8.65
N VAL A 481 19.99 -12.29 9.94
CA VAL A 481 19.71 -13.39 10.87
C VAL A 481 18.77 -12.95 11.99
N ALA A 482 19.10 -11.84 12.66
CA ALA A 482 18.39 -11.39 13.85
C ALA A 482 16.97 -10.90 13.56
N ASP A 483 16.73 -10.35 12.37
CA ASP A 483 15.42 -9.79 11.98
C ASP A 483 14.60 -10.76 11.10
N ASN A 484 15.03 -12.01 10.94
CA ASN A 484 14.20 -13.00 10.26
C ASN A 484 13.07 -13.47 11.18
N LEU A 485 11.83 -13.08 10.85
CA LEU A 485 10.64 -13.37 11.67
C LEU A 485 10.13 -14.81 11.52
N SER A 486 10.64 -15.56 10.55
CA SER A 486 10.31 -16.97 10.31
C SER A 486 11.57 -17.85 10.35
N PRO A 487 12.26 -17.98 11.51
CA PRO A 487 13.51 -18.73 11.59
C PRO A 487 13.31 -20.26 11.52
N THR A 488 12.06 -20.75 11.55
CA THR A 488 11.74 -22.17 11.54
C THR A 488 11.77 -22.73 10.12
N VAL A 489 12.40 -23.90 9.95
CA VAL A 489 12.35 -24.63 8.67
C VAL A 489 10.91 -25.13 8.45
N LEU A 490 10.21 -24.50 7.53
CA LEU A 490 8.90 -24.96 7.06
C LEU A 490 9.04 -26.18 6.16
N THR A 491 8.05 -27.07 6.16
CA THR A 491 8.00 -28.27 5.31
C THR A 491 6.61 -28.48 4.71
N GLY A 492 6.55 -29.20 3.59
CA GLY A 492 5.30 -29.52 2.89
C GLY A 492 4.47 -28.29 2.55
N GLY A 493 3.14 -28.38 2.68
CA GLY A 493 2.21 -27.30 2.33
C GLY A 493 2.49 -25.94 3.00
N ALA A 494 3.03 -25.92 4.21
CA ALA A 494 3.42 -24.67 4.88
C ALA A 494 4.62 -23.99 4.21
N LEU A 495 5.59 -24.77 3.73
CA LEU A 495 6.73 -24.24 2.96
C LEU A 495 6.27 -23.69 1.62
N THR A 496 5.40 -24.42 0.92
CA THR A 496 4.84 -23.98 -0.35
C THR A 496 4.03 -22.70 -0.19
N TYR A 497 3.24 -22.59 0.89
CA TYR A 497 2.49 -21.40 1.22
C TYR A 497 3.39 -20.18 1.44
N GLU A 498 4.39 -20.32 2.31
CA GLU A 498 5.35 -19.24 2.60
C GLU A 498 6.09 -18.81 1.34
N SER A 499 6.45 -19.77 0.49
CA SER A 499 7.23 -19.49 -0.73
C SER A 499 6.42 -18.76 -1.79
N TYR A 500 5.16 -19.13 -2.01
CA TYR A 500 4.42 -18.70 -3.20
C TYR A 500 3.17 -17.87 -2.95
N CYS A 501 2.58 -17.96 -1.76
CA CYS A 501 1.27 -17.37 -1.45
C CYS A 501 1.35 -16.25 -0.41
N ALA A 502 2.24 -16.38 0.57
CA ALA A 502 2.23 -15.53 1.76
C ALA A 502 2.69 -14.09 1.53
N THR A 503 3.40 -13.79 0.43
CA THR A 503 3.67 -12.40 0.00
C THR A 503 2.38 -11.62 -0.24
N CYS A 504 1.37 -12.26 -0.85
CA CYS A 504 0.10 -11.61 -1.18
C CYS A 504 -0.92 -11.81 -0.06
N HIS A 505 -1.09 -13.06 0.38
CA HIS A 505 -2.12 -13.43 1.36
C HIS A 505 -1.69 -13.29 2.83
N GLN A 506 -0.47 -12.80 3.08
CA GLN A 506 0.11 -12.59 4.41
C GLN A 506 0.25 -13.88 5.26
N ALA A 507 0.86 -13.76 6.43
CA ALA A 507 1.18 -14.90 7.30
C ALA A 507 -0.06 -15.54 7.95
N ASP A 508 -1.07 -14.73 8.18
CA ASP A 508 -2.35 -15.05 8.83
C ASP A 508 -3.45 -15.40 7.82
N GLY A 509 -3.19 -15.26 6.52
CA GLY A 509 -4.14 -15.54 5.46
C GLY A 509 -5.16 -14.42 5.25
N GLU A 510 -5.02 -13.25 5.88
CA GLU A 510 -5.99 -12.16 5.77
C GLU A 510 -5.76 -11.27 4.53
N GLY A 511 -4.62 -11.41 3.85
CA GLY A 511 -4.25 -10.48 2.78
C GLY A 511 -3.80 -9.13 3.33
N ASP A 512 -3.55 -8.16 2.45
CA ASP A 512 -3.07 -6.82 2.85
C ASP A 512 -4.20 -5.82 3.13
N GLY A 513 -5.44 -6.30 3.26
CA GLY A 513 -6.64 -5.49 3.48
C GLY A 513 -7.02 -4.58 2.30
N ALA A 514 -6.33 -4.71 1.17
CA ALA A 514 -6.30 -3.65 0.17
C ALA A 514 -6.35 -4.12 -1.27
N ARG A 515 -5.39 -4.96 -1.64
CA ARG A 515 -5.09 -5.39 -3.01
C ARG A 515 -5.19 -6.90 -3.13
N PHE A 516 -4.92 -7.63 -2.04
CA PHE A 516 -4.94 -9.08 -2.00
C PHE A 516 -6.02 -9.56 -1.03
N PRO A 517 -6.91 -10.48 -1.45
CA PRO A 517 -8.03 -10.92 -0.64
C PRO A 517 -7.61 -11.84 0.51
N PRO A 518 -8.44 -11.94 1.56
CA PRO A 518 -8.28 -12.96 2.57
C PRO A 518 -8.57 -14.35 1.99
N ILE A 519 -7.72 -15.31 2.36
CA ILE A 519 -7.96 -16.76 2.25
C ILE A 519 -8.33 -17.37 3.61
N ALA A 520 -8.29 -16.56 4.68
CA ALA A 520 -8.81 -16.88 5.98
C ALA A 520 -10.34 -16.78 6.00
N ARG A 521 -10.99 -17.72 6.69
CA ARG A 521 -12.42 -17.70 7.03
C ARG A 521 -13.37 -17.36 5.86
N THR A 522 -13.07 -17.85 4.67
CA THR A 522 -13.81 -17.51 3.43
C THR A 522 -14.43 -18.73 2.76
N GLU A 523 -15.60 -18.54 2.13
CA GLU A 523 -16.23 -19.59 1.32
C GLU A 523 -15.33 -19.99 0.13
N TRP A 524 -14.55 -19.04 -0.39
CA TRP A 524 -13.59 -19.27 -1.49
C TRP A 524 -12.66 -20.44 -1.20
N VAL A 525 -12.25 -20.59 0.07
CA VAL A 525 -11.38 -21.67 0.55
C VAL A 525 -12.18 -22.84 1.12
N SER A 526 -13.17 -22.60 1.97
CA SER A 526 -13.87 -23.67 2.71
C SER A 526 -14.89 -24.44 1.87
N GLY A 527 -15.41 -23.82 0.80
CA GLY A 527 -16.38 -24.38 -0.15
C GLY A 527 -15.79 -25.41 -1.12
N ASP A 528 -16.16 -25.30 -2.41
CA ASP A 528 -15.78 -26.27 -3.45
C ASP A 528 -14.26 -26.39 -3.62
N LYS A 529 -13.74 -27.61 -3.42
CA LYS A 529 -12.33 -27.94 -3.63
C LYS A 529 -11.91 -27.75 -5.08
N SER A 530 -12.79 -28.03 -6.03
CA SER A 530 -12.48 -27.96 -7.46
C SER A 530 -12.17 -26.53 -7.86
N ARG A 531 -12.99 -25.57 -7.40
CA ARG A 531 -12.71 -24.14 -7.56
C ARG A 531 -11.33 -23.77 -7.03
N LEU A 532 -11.02 -24.13 -5.78
CA LEU A 532 -9.74 -23.76 -5.17
C LEU A 532 -8.53 -24.38 -5.90
N ILE A 533 -8.66 -25.63 -6.35
CA ILE A 533 -7.64 -26.31 -7.17
C ILE A 533 -7.48 -25.60 -8.51
N ASP A 534 -8.58 -25.27 -9.20
CA ASP A 534 -8.53 -24.61 -10.50
C ASP A 534 -7.93 -23.21 -10.41
N LEU A 535 -8.26 -22.43 -9.37
CA LEU A 535 -7.66 -21.13 -9.11
C LEU A 535 -6.16 -21.24 -8.88
N THR A 536 -5.73 -22.22 -8.08
CA THR A 536 -4.31 -22.44 -7.80
C THR A 536 -3.55 -22.85 -9.05
N LEU A 537 -4.12 -23.71 -9.89
CA LEU A 537 -3.46 -24.20 -11.10
C LEU A 537 -3.42 -23.16 -12.21
N ASN A 538 -4.49 -22.39 -12.40
CA ASN A 538 -4.64 -21.52 -13.56
C ASN A 538 -4.43 -20.03 -13.25
N GLY A 539 -4.34 -19.66 -11.97
CA GLY A 539 -4.36 -18.26 -11.55
C GLY A 539 -5.72 -17.62 -11.78
N MET A 540 -5.78 -16.30 -11.63
CA MET A 540 -6.98 -15.51 -11.82
C MET A 540 -6.63 -14.06 -12.16
N GLU A 541 -7.38 -13.47 -13.08
CA GLU A 541 -7.39 -12.03 -13.34
C GLU A 541 -8.85 -11.56 -13.40
N GLY A 542 -9.09 -10.30 -13.00
CA GLY A 542 -10.42 -9.69 -12.99
C GLY A 542 -11.01 -9.51 -11.60
N ASP A 543 -12.20 -8.90 -11.55
CA ASP A 543 -12.86 -8.54 -10.31
C ASP A 543 -13.49 -9.76 -9.63
N ILE A 544 -13.25 -9.89 -8.32
CA ILE A 544 -13.90 -10.85 -7.42
C ILE A 544 -14.38 -10.15 -6.17
N ASP A 545 -15.43 -10.69 -5.55
CA ASP A 545 -15.85 -10.26 -4.21
C ASP A 545 -15.52 -11.34 -3.18
N VAL A 546 -14.80 -10.96 -2.12
CA VAL A 546 -14.45 -11.82 -0.99
C VAL A 546 -14.88 -11.10 0.29
N ASN A 547 -15.77 -11.72 1.06
CA ASN A 547 -16.30 -11.18 2.32
C ASN A 547 -16.93 -9.77 2.20
N GLY A 548 -17.47 -9.42 1.03
CA GLY A 548 -18.11 -8.12 0.78
C GLY A 548 -17.17 -7.03 0.29
N GLU A 549 -15.88 -7.32 0.15
CA GLU A 549 -14.91 -6.45 -0.50
C GLU A 549 -14.53 -6.98 -1.89
N SER A 550 -14.45 -6.07 -2.86
CA SER A 550 -13.98 -6.42 -4.20
C SER A 550 -12.45 -6.47 -4.28
N TYR A 551 -11.89 -7.28 -5.15
CA TYR A 551 -10.46 -7.36 -5.43
C TYR A 551 -10.27 -7.58 -6.92
N SER A 552 -9.30 -6.90 -7.53
CA SER A 552 -9.12 -6.91 -8.99
C SER A 552 -7.69 -7.24 -9.42
N ASN A 553 -6.86 -7.69 -8.48
CA ASN A 553 -5.44 -7.94 -8.73
C ASN A 553 -5.21 -9.33 -9.32
N VAL A 554 -4.06 -9.51 -9.97
CA VAL A 554 -3.68 -10.78 -10.58
C VAL A 554 -3.25 -11.77 -9.51
N MET A 555 -3.90 -12.93 -9.45
CA MET A 555 -3.39 -14.12 -8.76
C MET A 555 -2.56 -14.95 -9.74
N PRO A 556 -1.24 -15.13 -9.52
CA PRO A 556 -0.42 -15.96 -10.39
C PRO A 556 -0.89 -17.41 -10.42
N GLN A 557 -0.66 -18.07 -11.55
CA GLN A 557 -0.85 -19.51 -11.70
C GLN A 557 0.27 -20.30 -11.02
N HIS A 558 -0.05 -21.46 -10.46
CA HIS A 558 0.90 -22.36 -9.79
C HIS A 558 0.89 -23.79 -10.35
N SER A 559 0.56 -23.97 -11.64
CA SER A 559 0.60 -25.26 -12.34
C SER A 559 2.00 -25.90 -12.39
N PHE A 560 3.06 -25.13 -12.14
CA PHE A 560 4.44 -25.62 -12.06
C PHE A 560 4.70 -26.51 -10.84
N LEU A 561 3.85 -26.44 -9.79
CA LEU A 561 3.93 -27.32 -8.63
C LEU A 561 3.56 -28.77 -9.00
N THR A 562 4.03 -29.75 -8.24
CA THR A 562 3.60 -31.15 -8.38
C THR A 562 2.19 -31.37 -7.83
N ASP A 563 1.55 -32.50 -8.18
CA ASP A 563 0.21 -32.85 -7.64
C ASP A 563 0.24 -32.93 -6.11
N GLU A 564 1.34 -33.45 -5.55
CA GLU A 564 1.59 -33.58 -4.11
C GLU A 564 1.71 -32.20 -3.45
N GLU A 565 2.56 -31.32 -3.97
CA GLU A 565 2.74 -29.97 -3.44
C GLU A 565 1.43 -29.16 -3.45
N VAL A 566 0.63 -29.26 -4.51
CA VAL A 566 -0.69 -28.60 -4.55
C VAL A 566 -1.65 -29.20 -3.51
N ALA A 567 -1.69 -30.52 -3.36
CA ALA A 567 -2.55 -31.19 -2.39
C ALA A 567 -2.17 -30.81 -0.94
N GLU A 568 -0.89 -30.80 -0.63
CA GLU A 568 -0.39 -30.39 0.69
C GLU A 568 -0.65 -28.90 0.96
N LEU A 569 -0.36 -28.02 -0.01
CA LEU A 569 -0.63 -26.58 0.07
C LEU A 569 -2.11 -26.30 0.37
N LEU A 570 -3.00 -26.87 -0.42
CA LEU A 570 -4.43 -26.63 -0.28
C LEU A 570 -5.01 -27.27 0.99
N THR A 571 -4.43 -28.39 1.44
CA THR A 571 -4.77 -28.97 2.74
C THR A 571 -4.35 -28.04 3.88
N TYR A 572 -3.13 -27.48 3.82
CA TYR A 572 -2.65 -26.52 4.79
C TYR A 572 -3.55 -25.27 4.85
N ILE A 573 -3.87 -24.66 3.71
CA ILE A 573 -4.76 -23.49 3.63
C ILE A 573 -6.17 -23.79 4.15
N ARG A 574 -6.74 -24.94 3.79
CA ARG A 574 -8.11 -25.33 4.19
C ARG A 574 -8.22 -25.70 5.67
N ALA A 575 -7.15 -26.22 6.28
CA ALA A 575 -7.11 -26.52 7.70
C ALA A 575 -6.73 -25.30 8.54
N GLY A 576 -5.88 -24.41 8.00
CA GLY A 576 -5.37 -23.21 8.66
C GLY A 576 -6.32 -22.02 8.61
N PHE A 577 -5.86 -20.89 9.16
CA PHE A 577 -6.49 -19.56 9.03
C PHE A 577 -7.99 -19.52 9.41
N GLY A 578 -8.39 -20.35 10.37
CA GLY A 578 -9.78 -20.46 10.82
C GLY A 578 -10.74 -21.16 9.84
N ASN A 579 -10.26 -21.72 8.73
CA ASN A 579 -11.11 -22.32 7.68
C ASN A 579 -11.74 -23.66 8.09
N ASN A 580 -11.05 -24.49 8.89
CA ASN A 580 -11.54 -25.77 9.43
C ASN A 580 -12.21 -26.70 8.39
N ALA A 581 -11.71 -26.75 7.16
CA ALA A 581 -12.30 -27.48 6.05
C ALA A 581 -11.50 -28.76 5.70
N SER A 582 -12.17 -29.75 5.09
CA SER A 582 -11.53 -31.03 4.74
C SER A 582 -10.39 -30.84 3.72
N GLY A 583 -9.27 -31.54 3.87
CA GLY A 583 -8.10 -31.46 2.98
C GLY A 583 -8.33 -31.87 1.53
N VAL A 584 -7.34 -31.58 0.68
CA VAL A 584 -7.30 -31.92 -0.75
C VAL A 584 -6.34 -33.08 -0.96
N SER A 585 -6.73 -34.07 -1.76
CA SER A 585 -5.85 -35.20 -2.10
C SER A 585 -5.13 -34.98 -3.44
N GLU A 586 -3.97 -35.62 -3.64
CA GLU A 586 -3.29 -35.66 -4.94
C GLU A 586 -4.21 -36.10 -6.08
N GLU A 587 -5.09 -37.07 -5.82
CA GLU A 587 -6.02 -37.58 -6.82
C GLU A 587 -7.09 -36.54 -7.17
N ASP A 588 -7.48 -35.67 -6.25
CA ASP A 588 -8.36 -34.53 -6.57
C ASP A 588 -7.64 -33.58 -7.52
N VAL A 589 -6.36 -33.26 -7.28
CA VAL A 589 -5.54 -32.39 -8.14
C VAL A 589 -5.35 -33.02 -9.52
N ARG A 590 -4.97 -34.30 -9.57
CA ARG A 590 -4.75 -35.06 -10.81
C ARG A 590 -6.01 -35.11 -11.67
N ARG A 591 -7.18 -35.30 -11.06
CA ARG A 591 -8.47 -35.27 -11.77
C ARG A 591 -8.72 -33.90 -12.41
N ARG A 592 -8.38 -32.79 -11.75
CA ARG A 592 -8.53 -31.45 -12.33
C ARG A 592 -7.56 -31.20 -13.48
N ARG A 593 -6.28 -31.58 -13.33
CA ARG A 593 -5.27 -31.45 -14.38
C ARG A 593 -5.61 -32.24 -15.65
N ASN A 594 -6.12 -33.46 -15.48
CA ASN A 594 -6.44 -34.35 -16.60
C ASN A 594 -7.84 -34.14 -17.17
N GLY A 595 -8.75 -33.48 -16.43
CA GLY A 595 -10.14 -33.25 -16.77
C GLY A 595 -10.43 -31.92 -17.49
N ALA A 596 -9.44 -31.04 -17.65
CA ALA A 596 -9.56 -29.75 -18.35
C ALA A 596 -9.28 -29.83 -19.87
N ARG A 597 -9.61 -30.96 -20.51
CA ARG A 597 -9.53 -31.14 -21.98
C ARG A 597 -10.87 -31.07 -22.65
#